data_AF-A0A1B4G130-F1
#
_entry.id   AF-A0A1B4G130-F1
#
_cell.length_a   1.000
_cell.length_b   1.000
_cell.length_c   1.000
_cell.angle_alpha   90.00
_cell.angle_beta   90.00
_cell.angle_gamma   90.00
#
_symmetry.space_group_name_H-M   'P 1'
#
loop_
_entity.id
_entity.type
_entity.pdbx_description
1 polymer ?
#
loop_
_entity_poly.entity_id
_entity_poly.type
_entity_poly.pdbx_seq_one_letter_code
_entity_poly.pdbx_strand_id
1 'polypeptide(L)'
;MSQSRTRVLVDMVKDAGLEVLQHYGKSSRVCVDARAPNGAERTFNLSLRQGDLRGDLNQQAEIRRWARANMPPSPPAVDLPKPTITVKPRRSTVKKQNDTPQPSTTEQELTPREFYRLCEWLKQADCATVSGLDVLARAASNALGQEIGAETMKDAMDATETPEPDAWNPLPEPHVVVARELDALMRQLGHEPSAHFRRLLSALSA
;
A
#
# COMPACT_ATOMS: atom_id res chain seq x y z
N MET A 1 29.68 -13.76 12.41
CA MET A 1 30.56 -12.72 11.83
C MET A 1 29.81 -11.39 11.91
N SER A 2 30.22 -10.47 12.80
CA SER A 2 29.56 -9.17 12.99
C SER A 2 29.83 -8.27 11.78
N GLN A 3 28.82 -7.99 10.95
CA GLN A 3 28.94 -6.99 9.89
C GLN A 3 29.05 -5.60 10.53
N SER A 4 30.07 -4.84 10.16
CA SER A 4 30.22 -3.45 10.62
C SER A 4 28.96 -2.64 10.28
N ARG A 5 28.40 -1.92 11.26
CA ARG A 5 27.19 -1.08 11.10
C ARG A 5 27.30 -0.08 9.95
N THR A 6 28.52 0.36 9.65
CA THR A 6 28.82 1.18 8.48
C THR A 6 28.52 0.48 7.17
N ARG A 7 28.87 -0.81 7.05
CA ARG A 7 28.53 -1.61 5.87
C ARG A 7 27.02 -1.74 5.72
N VAL A 8 26.32 -2.03 6.83
CA VAL A 8 24.85 -2.12 6.85
C VAL A 8 24.20 -0.83 6.32
N LEU A 9 24.61 0.34 6.82
CA LEU A 9 24.04 1.60 6.36
C LEU A 9 24.41 1.91 4.89
N VAL A 10 25.63 1.59 4.47
CA VAL A 10 26.07 1.74 3.07
C VAL A 10 25.27 0.84 2.13
N ASP A 11 25.03 -0.41 2.52
CA ASP A 11 24.25 -1.38 1.74
C ASP A 11 22.79 -0.91 1.63
N MET A 12 22.19 -0.42 2.72
CA MET A 12 20.84 0.17 2.70
C MET A 12 20.71 1.35 1.72
N VAL A 13 21.73 2.21 1.64
CA VAL A 13 21.76 3.37 0.74
C VAL A 13 21.91 2.92 -0.72
N LYS A 14 22.79 1.95 -0.99
CA LYS A 14 22.98 1.37 -2.33
C LYS A 14 21.74 0.63 -2.82
N ASP A 15 21.10 -0.15 -1.96
CA ASP A 15 19.84 -0.87 -2.26
C ASP A 15 18.71 0.08 -2.66
N ALA A 16 18.74 1.32 -2.18
CA ALA A 16 17.78 2.35 -2.54
C ALA A 16 18.13 3.12 -3.82
N GLY A 17 19.23 2.78 -4.50
CA GLY A 17 19.67 3.42 -5.74
C GLY A 17 20.30 4.81 -5.53
N LEU A 18 20.83 5.08 -4.34
CA LEU A 18 21.48 6.34 -3.99
C LEU A 18 23.01 6.21 -4.06
N GLU A 19 23.69 7.30 -4.41
CA GLU A 19 25.14 7.38 -4.45
C GLU A 19 25.69 7.71 -3.05
N VAL A 20 26.72 7.00 -2.58
CA VAL A 20 27.36 7.24 -1.28
C VAL A 20 28.53 8.20 -1.48
N LEU A 21 28.47 9.38 -0.86
CA LEU A 21 29.53 10.38 -0.93
C LEU A 21 30.60 10.13 0.14
N GLN A 22 30.18 10.03 1.40
CA GLN A 22 31.07 9.87 2.54
C GLN A 22 30.38 9.10 3.67
N HIS A 23 31.18 8.42 4.49
CA HIS A 23 30.71 7.81 5.73
C HIS A 23 31.65 8.18 6.88
N TYR A 24 31.09 8.43 8.06
CA TYR A 24 31.84 8.80 9.25
C TYR A 24 31.09 8.41 10.53
N GLY A 25 31.79 8.37 11.67
CA GLY A 25 31.18 8.15 12.98
C GLY A 25 31.03 9.46 13.74
N LYS A 26 29.86 9.73 14.32
CA LYS A 26 29.63 10.90 15.18
C LYS A 26 28.73 10.54 16.37
N SER A 27 29.17 10.86 17.59
CA SER A 27 28.36 10.80 18.82
C SER A 27 27.52 9.53 18.99
N SER A 28 28.14 8.35 18.86
CA SER A 28 27.50 7.03 18.96
C SER A 28 26.60 6.61 17.78
N ARG A 29 26.72 7.27 16.63
CA ARG A 29 26.05 6.88 15.37
C ARG A 29 27.04 6.79 14.22
N VAL A 30 26.72 5.94 13.26
CA VAL A 30 27.35 5.95 11.93
C VAL A 30 26.50 6.82 11.04
N CYS A 31 27.12 7.77 10.35
CA CYS A 31 26.50 8.63 9.36
C CYS A 31 26.99 8.27 7.97
N VAL A 32 26.09 8.33 6.98
CA VAL A 32 26.39 8.20 5.56
C VAL A 32 25.74 9.37 4.84
N ASP A 33 26.54 10.17 4.15
CA ASP A 33 26.08 11.21 3.26
C ASP A 33 25.79 10.57 1.90
N ALA A 34 24.54 10.71 1.45
CA ALA A 34 24.06 10.12 0.21
C ALA A 34 23.56 11.20 -0.74
N ARG A 35 23.76 10.97 -2.03
CA ARG A 35 23.27 11.81 -3.13
C ARG A 35 22.23 11.02 -3.93
N ALA A 36 21.08 11.66 -4.16
CA ALA A 36 20.04 11.13 -5.02
C ALA A 36 20.33 11.44 -6.50
N PRO A 37 19.71 10.72 -7.45
CA PRO A 37 19.97 10.94 -8.88
C PRO A 37 19.59 12.34 -9.38
N ASN A 38 18.72 13.06 -8.68
CA ASN A 38 18.40 14.46 -8.96
C ASN A 38 19.45 15.47 -8.43
N GLY A 39 20.53 14.98 -7.79
CA GLY A 39 21.59 15.80 -7.20
C GLY A 39 21.32 16.26 -5.77
N ALA A 40 20.17 15.93 -5.16
CA ALA A 40 19.89 16.27 -3.76
C ALA A 40 20.78 15.44 -2.82
N GLU A 41 21.27 16.05 -1.75
CA GLU A 41 22.13 15.41 -0.76
C GLU A 41 21.43 15.30 0.60
N ARG A 42 21.62 14.17 1.28
CA ARG A 42 21.08 13.94 2.63
C ARG A 42 21.98 13.00 3.43
N THR A 43 22.18 13.34 4.69
CA THR A 43 22.84 12.48 5.67
C THR A 43 21.84 11.52 6.31
N PHE A 44 22.10 10.23 6.21
CA PHE A 44 21.42 9.19 6.98
C PHE A 44 22.30 8.76 8.14
N ASN A 45 21.68 8.35 9.26
CA ASN A 45 22.43 7.90 10.41
C ASN A 45 21.83 6.65 11.04
N LEU A 46 22.67 5.82 11.60
CA LEU A 46 22.33 4.55 12.23
C LEU A 46 23.03 4.44 13.57
N SER A 47 22.37 3.88 14.58
CA SER A 47 22.98 3.69 15.90
C SER A 47 24.14 2.69 15.84
N LEU A 48 25.22 2.93 16.60
CA LEU A 48 26.34 1.98 16.74
C LEU A 48 25.97 0.74 17.57
N ARG A 49 24.84 0.76 18.28
CA ARG A 49 24.35 -0.38 19.06
C ARG A 49 23.93 -1.51 18.12
N GLN A 50 24.50 -2.68 18.34
CA GLN A 50 24.16 -3.88 17.59
C GLN A 50 22.86 -4.48 18.14
N GLY A 51 21.89 -4.78 17.28
CA GLY A 51 20.62 -5.43 17.67
C GLY A 51 19.36 -4.55 17.64
N ASP A 52 19.44 -3.31 17.17
CA ASP A 52 18.26 -2.45 17.00
C ASP A 52 17.55 -2.69 15.65
N LEU A 53 16.95 -3.87 15.51
CA LEU A 53 16.26 -4.29 14.27
C LEU A 53 15.14 -3.31 13.85
N ARG A 54 14.44 -2.73 14.82
CA ARG A 54 13.36 -1.78 14.55
C ARG A 54 13.91 -0.45 14.05
N GLY A 55 14.98 0.06 14.67
CA GLY A 55 15.68 1.26 14.20
C GLY A 55 16.22 1.10 12.79
N ASP A 56 16.78 -0.07 12.49
CA ASP A 56 17.33 -0.40 11.16
C ASP A 56 16.26 -0.39 10.06
N LEU A 57 15.13 -1.06 10.30
CA LEU A 57 14.01 -1.11 9.36
C LEU A 57 13.40 0.28 9.14
N ASN A 58 13.29 1.08 10.20
CA ASN A 58 12.81 2.46 10.09
C ASN A 58 13.74 3.31 9.22
N GLN A 59 15.06 3.20 9.44
CA GLN A 59 16.05 3.93 8.68
C GLN A 59 16.04 3.50 7.21
N GLN A 60 15.93 2.21 6.94
CA GLN A 60 15.82 1.67 5.58
C GLN A 60 14.55 2.19 4.87
N ALA A 61 13.41 2.23 5.57
CA ALA A 61 12.17 2.78 5.02
C ALA A 61 12.29 4.29 4.73
N GLU A 62 12.96 5.06 5.60
CA GLU A 62 13.23 6.48 5.38
C GLU A 62 14.09 6.71 4.13
N ILE A 63 15.19 5.95 3.99
CA ILE A 63 16.09 6.00 2.84
C ILE A 63 15.31 5.74 1.55
N ARG A 64 14.49 4.68 1.51
CA ARG A 64 13.67 4.32 0.33
C ARG A 64 12.60 5.36 0.00
N ARG A 65 11.99 6.00 0.99
CA ARG A 65 11.02 7.10 0.76
C ARG A 65 11.73 8.31 0.16
N TRP A 66 12.88 8.66 0.70
CA TRP A 66 13.65 9.79 0.20
C TRP A 66 14.17 9.54 -1.22
N ALA A 67 14.66 8.34 -1.53
CA ALA A 67 15.08 7.96 -2.87
C ALA A 67 13.94 8.09 -3.89
N ARG A 68 12.74 7.59 -3.56
CA ARG A 68 11.55 7.72 -4.43
C ARG A 68 11.14 9.16 -4.67
N ALA A 69 11.20 10.01 -3.65
CA ALA A 69 10.88 11.43 -3.75
C ALA A 69 11.90 12.22 -4.59
N ASN A 70 13.12 11.70 -4.73
CA ASN A 70 14.24 12.37 -5.42
C ASN A 70 14.69 11.61 -6.68
N MET A 71 13.81 10.77 -7.23
CA MET A 71 14.01 10.22 -8.56
C MET A 71 14.02 11.37 -9.58
N PRO A 72 14.84 11.27 -10.65
CA PRO A 72 14.84 12.28 -11.68
C PRO A 72 13.43 12.32 -12.29
N PRO A 73 12.93 13.50 -12.69
CA PRO A 73 11.69 13.56 -13.46
C PRO A 73 11.87 12.62 -14.64
N SER A 74 10.94 11.66 -14.78
CA SER A 74 10.92 10.79 -15.96
C SER A 74 11.09 11.68 -17.18
N PRO A 75 11.98 11.34 -18.13
CA PRO A 75 12.01 12.04 -19.39
C PRO A 75 10.57 12.10 -19.92
N PRO A 76 10.14 13.24 -20.49
CA PRO A 76 8.80 13.37 -21.06
C PRO A 76 8.60 12.16 -21.97
N ALA A 77 7.49 11.46 -21.76
CA ALA A 77 7.10 10.33 -22.60
C ALA A 77 7.29 10.78 -24.05
N VAL A 78 8.21 10.12 -24.75
CA VAL A 78 8.36 10.29 -26.19
C VAL A 78 7.00 9.93 -26.77
N ASP A 79 6.33 10.94 -27.35
CA ASP A 79 5.07 10.80 -28.06
C ASP A 79 5.22 9.72 -29.13
N LEU A 80 4.81 8.49 -28.82
CA LEU A 80 4.38 7.55 -29.83
C LEU A 80 3.05 8.10 -30.41
N PRO A 81 2.93 8.23 -31.74
CA PRO A 81 1.88 9.03 -32.36
C PRO A 81 0.49 8.46 -32.05
N LYS A 82 -0.32 9.23 -31.32
CA LYS A 82 -1.78 9.11 -31.35
C LYS A 82 -2.27 9.53 -32.74
N PRO A 83 -3.10 8.74 -33.46
CA PRO A 83 -3.81 9.25 -34.61
C PRO A 83 -4.85 10.28 -34.15
N THR A 84 -4.61 11.50 -34.61
CA THR A 84 -5.38 12.74 -34.52
C THR A 84 -6.87 12.58 -34.77
N ILE A 85 -7.72 13.17 -33.92
CA ILE A 85 -8.82 14.03 -34.40
C ILE A 85 -8.83 15.33 -33.56
N THR A 86 -8.55 16.41 -34.28
CA THR A 86 -8.69 17.86 -34.02
C THR A 86 -9.97 18.23 -33.25
N VAL A 87 -10.01 19.29 -32.42
CA VAL A 87 -10.03 20.71 -32.84
C VAL A 87 -9.55 21.64 -31.69
N LYS A 88 -8.77 22.66 -32.10
CA LYS A 88 -8.20 23.82 -31.38
C LYS A 88 -9.27 24.82 -30.83
N PRO A 89 -8.93 26.03 -30.34
CA PRO A 89 -8.08 26.45 -29.20
C PRO A 89 -8.71 27.63 -28.37
N ARG A 90 -8.12 28.00 -27.21
CA ARG A 90 -7.75 29.38 -26.76
C ARG A 90 -7.52 29.42 -25.22
N ARG A 91 -6.30 29.75 -24.77
CA ARG A 91 -5.87 31.00 -24.06
C ARG A 91 -6.89 31.47 -22.99
N SER A 92 -6.55 31.76 -21.74
CA SER A 92 -5.29 32.18 -21.12
C SER A 92 -5.49 32.34 -19.59
N THR A 93 -4.36 32.35 -18.86
CA THR A 93 -4.08 33.08 -17.60
C THR A 93 -4.72 32.69 -16.25
N VAL A 94 -3.83 32.18 -15.38
CA VAL A 94 -3.47 32.67 -14.02
C VAL A 94 -4.45 32.49 -12.84
N LYS A 95 -3.87 31.83 -11.80
CA LYS A 95 -4.01 31.95 -10.32
C LYS A 95 -4.87 30.96 -9.52
N LYS A 96 -4.17 30.44 -8.50
CA LYS A 96 -4.56 30.10 -7.13
C LYS A 96 -5.53 28.93 -6.90
N GLN A 97 -4.92 27.84 -6.41
CA GLN A 97 -5.19 27.25 -5.09
C GLN A 97 -6.61 27.47 -4.56
N ASN A 98 -7.44 26.42 -4.63
CA ASN A 98 -8.36 26.07 -3.56
C ASN A 98 -8.78 24.60 -3.68
N ASP A 99 -8.88 23.95 -2.52
CA ASP A 99 -9.44 22.62 -2.31
C ASP A 99 -10.81 22.45 -2.97
N THR A 100 -11.00 21.37 -3.74
CA THR A 100 -12.19 20.50 -3.69
C THR A 100 -11.97 19.24 -4.56
N PRO A 101 -12.62 18.11 -4.23
CA PRO A 101 -12.26 16.77 -4.66
C PRO A 101 -12.64 16.54 -6.12
N GLN A 102 -11.73 15.92 -6.88
CA GLN A 102 -12.02 15.55 -8.26
C GLN A 102 -12.89 14.27 -8.27
N PRO A 103 -14.00 14.27 -9.04
CA PRO A 103 -15.04 13.26 -8.96
C PRO A 103 -14.63 11.95 -9.64
N SER A 104 -15.31 10.90 -9.20
CA SER A 104 -15.38 9.56 -9.74
C SER A 104 -15.60 9.49 -11.26
N THR A 105 -15.33 8.28 -11.78
CA THR A 105 -15.80 7.69 -13.06
C THR A 105 -15.09 8.10 -14.36
N THR A 106 -14.19 7.22 -14.80
CA THR A 106 -14.48 6.43 -16.02
C THR A 106 -13.96 5.03 -15.76
N GLU A 107 -14.84 4.16 -15.24
CA GLU A 107 -14.64 2.72 -15.32
C GLU A 107 -14.51 2.38 -16.80
N GLN A 108 -13.30 2.06 -17.26
CA GLN A 108 -13.14 1.44 -18.55
C GLN A 108 -13.81 0.07 -18.45
N GLU A 109 -14.98 -0.07 -19.06
CA GLU A 109 -15.62 -1.37 -19.23
C GLU A 109 -14.62 -2.29 -19.95
N LEU A 110 -14.10 -3.29 -19.23
CA LEU A 110 -13.21 -4.29 -19.79
C LEU A 110 -13.93 -5.00 -20.95
N THR A 111 -13.23 -5.21 -22.06
CA THR A 111 -13.81 -6.03 -23.12
C THR A 111 -13.99 -7.47 -22.60
N PRO A 112 -14.95 -8.24 -23.14
CA PRO A 112 -15.19 -9.60 -22.66
C PRO A 112 -13.94 -10.48 -22.64
N ARG A 113 -13.05 -10.31 -23.62
CA ARG A 113 -11.78 -11.05 -23.71
C ARG A 113 -10.81 -10.71 -22.59
N GLU A 114 -10.81 -9.46 -22.14
CA GLU A 114 -9.97 -8.98 -21.04
C GLU A 114 -10.53 -9.46 -19.70
N PHE A 115 -11.85 -9.44 -19.55
CA PHE A 115 -12.52 -10.02 -18.38
C PHE A 115 -12.23 -11.52 -18.23
N TYR A 116 -12.26 -12.30 -19.32
CA TYR A 116 -11.86 -13.71 -19.26
C TYR A 116 -10.39 -13.91 -18.84
N ARG A 117 -9.48 -13.03 -19.28
CA ARG A 117 -8.08 -13.07 -18.84
C ARG A 117 -7.93 -12.72 -17.37
N LEU A 118 -8.73 -11.77 -16.87
CA LEU A 118 -8.81 -11.44 -15.46
C LEU A 118 -9.28 -12.63 -14.64
N CYS A 119 -10.35 -13.31 -15.04
CA CYS A 119 -10.85 -14.51 -14.36
C CYS A 119 -9.81 -15.65 -14.35
N GLU A 120 -9.10 -15.88 -15.45
CA GLU A 120 -8.04 -16.89 -15.51
C GLU A 120 -6.84 -16.53 -14.64
N TRP A 121 -6.46 -15.25 -14.58
CA TRP A 121 -5.43 -14.78 -13.67
C TRP A 121 -5.86 -14.96 -12.21
N LEU A 122 -7.12 -14.64 -11.89
CA LEU A 122 -7.66 -14.71 -10.54
C LEU A 122 -7.66 -16.14 -9.98
N LYS A 123 -7.94 -17.15 -10.81
CA LYS A 123 -7.81 -18.57 -10.45
C LYS A 123 -6.38 -18.98 -10.05
N GLN A 124 -5.38 -18.28 -10.56
CA GLN A 124 -3.97 -18.52 -10.26
C GLN A 124 -3.45 -17.63 -9.11
N ALA A 125 -4.18 -16.57 -8.79
CA ALA A 125 -3.80 -15.61 -7.77
C ALA A 125 -4.17 -16.12 -6.39
N ASP A 126 -3.20 -16.09 -5.46
CA ASP A 126 -3.48 -16.40 -4.05
C ASP A 126 -4.07 -15.17 -3.36
N CYS A 127 -5.40 -15.08 -3.35
CA CYS A 127 -6.13 -13.96 -2.76
C CYS A 127 -5.82 -13.77 -1.26
N ALA A 128 -5.43 -14.82 -0.54
CA ALA A 128 -5.10 -14.76 0.88
C ALA A 128 -3.82 -13.96 1.18
N THR A 129 -2.95 -13.77 0.19
CA THR A 129 -1.71 -12.98 0.35
C THR A 129 -1.94 -11.47 0.27
N VAL A 130 -3.11 -11.06 -0.21
CA VAL A 130 -3.43 -9.67 -0.46
C VAL A 130 -4.20 -9.10 0.73
N SER A 131 -4.01 -7.82 1.05
CA SER A 131 -4.60 -7.18 2.24
C SER A 131 -6.00 -6.60 2.03
N GLY A 132 -6.56 -6.70 0.82
CA GLY A 132 -7.87 -6.16 0.48
C GLY A 132 -8.10 -6.07 -1.01
N LEU A 133 -9.37 -5.86 -1.37
CA LEU A 133 -9.86 -5.91 -2.75
C LEU A 133 -9.21 -4.84 -3.66
N ASP A 134 -8.98 -3.63 -3.15
CA ASP A 134 -8.28 -2.57 -3.91
C ASP A 134 -6.84 -2.95 -4.27
N VAL A 135 -6.16 -3.69 -3.39
CA VAL A 135 -4.78 -4.13 -3.63
C VAL A 135 -4.78 -5.27 -4.64
N LEU A 136 -5.79 -6.14 -4.62
CA LEU A 136 -5.96 -7.20 -5.61
C LEU A 136 -6.24 -6.59 -6.99
N ALA A 137 -7.14 -5.60 -7.08
CA ALA A 137 -7.44 -4.87 -8.32
C ALA A 137 -6.17 -4.24 -8.90
N ARG A 138 -5.36 -3.56 -8.08
CA ARG A 138 -4.07 -3.00 -8.52
C ARG A 138 -3.05 -4.07 -8.93
N ALA A 139 -2.99 -5.20 -8.23
CA ALA A 139 -2.10 -6.30 -8.58
C ALA A 139 -2.47 -6.90 -9.95
N ALA A 140 -3.76 -7.11 -10.20
CA ALA A 140 -4.28 -7.55 -11.47
C ALA A 140 -4.01 -6.51 -12.58
N SER A 141 -4.18 -5.22 -12.27
CA SER A 141 -3.85 -4.15 -13.21
C SER A 141 -2.40 -4.15 -13.64
N ASN A 142 -1.49 -4.37 -12.68
CA ASN A 142 -0.06 -4.48 -12.99
C ASN A 142 0.27 -5.74 -13.80
N ALA A 143 -0.42 -6.85 -13.54
CA ALA A 143 -0.18 -8.12 -14.25
C ALA A 143 -0.73 -8.10 -15.68
N LEU A 144 -1.88 -7.46 -15.90
CA LEU A 144 -2.58 -7.43 -17.19
C LEU A 144 -2.29 -6.16 -18.00
N GLY A 145 -1.67 -5.15 -17.39
CA GLY A 145 -1.33 -3.88 -18.02
C GLY A 145 -2.54 -2.97 -18.30
N GLN A 146 -3.62 -3.14 -17.53
CA GLN A 146 -4.91 -2.45 -17.72
C GLN A 146 -5.44 -1.95 -16.38
N GLU A 147 -6.08 -0.79 -16.32
CA GLU A 147 -6.70 -0.32 -15.08
C GLU A 147 -7.97 -1.13 -14.80
N ILE A 148 -8.02 -1.77 -13.63
CA ILE A 148 -9.11 -2.63 -13.19
C ILE A 148 -9.65 -2.00 -11.92
N GLY A 149 -10.95 -1.68 -11.93
CA GLY A 149 -11.65 -1.16 -10.77
C GLY A 149 -11.89 -2.22 -9.70
N ALA A 150 -12.19 -1.77 -8.49
CA ALA A 150 -12.61 -2.63 -7.39
C ALA A 150 -13.92 -3.37 -7.75
N GLU A 151 -14.92 -2.68 -8.30
CA GLU A 151 -16.20 -3.29 -8.68
C GLU A 151 -16.02 -4.41 -9.73
N THR A 152 -15.23 -4.17 -10.78
CA THR A 152 -14.96 -5.18 -11.81
C THR A 152 -14.16 -6.38 -11.29
N MET A 153 -13.29 -6.15 -10.29
CA MET A 153 -12.59 -7.22 -9.59
C MET A 153 -13.57 -8.08 -8.79
N LYS A 154 -14.55 -7.44 -8.12
CA LYS A 154 -15.61 -8.14 -7.39
C LYS A 154 -16.49 -8.98 -8.33
N ASP A 155 -16.91 -8.42 -9.46
CA ASP A 155 -17.65 -9.15 -10.49
C ASP A 155 -16.86 -10.38 -11.01
N ALA A 156 -15.53 -10.25 -11.16
CA ALA A 156 -14.67 -11.35 -11.56
C ALA A 156 -14.51 -12.42 -10.46
N MET A 157 -14.44 -12.02 -9.18
CA MET A 157 -14.43 -12.93 -8.05
C MET A 157 -15.74 -13.71 -7.95
N ASP A 158 -16.89 -13.03 -8.10
CA ASP A 158 -18.21 -13.64 -8.12
C ASP A 158 -18.36 -14.61 -9.30
N ALA A 159 -17.90 -14.24 -10.49
CA ALA A 159 -17.96 -15.08 -11.68
C ALA A 159 -17.05 -16.32 -11.61
N THR A 160 -16.01 -16.29 -10.77
CA THR A 160 -15.08 -17.41 -10.59
C THR A 160 -15.32 -18.20 -9.32
N GLU A 161 -16.33 -17.84 -8.53
CA GLU A 161 -16.62 -18.39 -7.20
C GLU A 161 -15.41 -18.34 -6.25
N THR A 162 -14.56 -17.34 -6.40
CA THR A 162 -13.35 -17.20 -5.58
C THR A 162 -13.73 -16.59 -4.23
N PRO A 163 -13.51 -17.30 -3.11
CA PRO A 163 -13.92 -16.81 -1.80
C PRO A 163 -13.12 -15.57 -1.40
N GLU A 164 -13.80 -14.57 -0.85
CA GLU A 164 -13.15 -13.46 -0.19
C GLU A 164 -12.33 -13.97 1.02
N PRO A 165 -11.04 -13.62 1.14
CA PRO A 165 -10.25 -14.00 2.29
C PRO A 165 -10.82 -13.43 3.60
N ASP A 166 -10.90 -14.26 4.64
CA ASP A 166 -11.33 -13.82 5.98
C ASP A 166 -10.52 -12.62 6.50
N ALA A 167 -9.26 -12.50 6.08
CA ALA A 167 -8.37 -11.40 6.45
C ALA A 167 -8.83 -10.02 5.91
N TRP A 168 -9.70 -9.99 4.90
CA TRP A 168 -10.24 -8.75 4.34
C TRP A 168 -11.42 -8.23 5.15
N ASN A 169 -12.07 -9.12 5.92
CA ASN A 169 -13.14 -8.73 6.80
C ASN A 169 -12.52 -8.26 8.13
N PRO A 170 -12.68 -6.98 8.52
CA PRO A 170 -12.14 -6.51 9.78
C PRO A 170 -12.71 -7.38 10.91
N LEU A 171 -11.82 -7.98 11.70
CA LEU A 171 -12.23 -8.73 12.89
C LEU A 171 -13.12 -7.82 13.75
N PRO A 172 -14.20 -8.35 14.36
CA PRO A 172 -15.03 -7.56 15.24
C PRO A 172 -14.17 -6.92 16.32
N GLU A 173 -14.51 -5.69 16.74
CA GLU A 173 -13.75 -5.02 17.79
C GLU A 173 -13.64 -5.95 19.01
N PRO A 174 -12.48 -5.99 19.70
CA PRO A 174 -12.18 -7.06 20.66
C PRO A 174 -13.21 -7.15 21.80
N HIS A 175 -13.84 -6.02 22.16
CA HIS A 175 -14.90 -6.01 23.16
C HIS A 175 -16.21 -6.64 22.65
N VAL A 176 -16.49 -6.60 21.35
CA VAL A 176 -17.64 -7.28 20.73
C VAL A 176 -17.43 -8.79 20.79
N VAL A 177 -16.22 -9.26 20.47
CA VAL A 177 -15.87 -10.67 20.59
C VAL A 177 -16.03 -11.14 22.04
N VAL A 178 -15.46 -10.42 23.01
CA VAL A 178 -15.58 -10.75 24.43
C VAL A 178 -17.04 -10.75 24.90
N ALA A 179 -17.83 -9.76 24.50
CA ALA A 179 -19.25 -9.70 24.87
C ALA A 179 -20.04 -10.90 24.31
N ARG A 180 -19.75 -11.33 23.07
CA ARG A 180 -20.38 -12.50 22.45
C ARG A 180 -19.96 -13.81 23.13
N GLU A 181 -18.68 -13.96 23.46
CA GLU A 181 -18.20 -15.16 24.17
C GLU A 181 -18.76 -15.23 25.60
N LEU A 182 -18.90 -14.10 26.28
CA LEU A 182 -19.59 -14.05 27.58
C LEU A 182 -21.07 -14.44 27.48
N ASP A 183 -21.78 -14.00 26.44
CA ASP A 183 -23.16 -14.44 26.17
C ASP A 183 -23.25 -15.95 25.96
N ALA A 184 -22.36 -16.50 25.13
CA ALA A 184 -22.29 -17.92 24.84
C ALA A 184 -22.00 -18.74 26.11
N LEU A 185 -21.05 -18.28 26.93
CA LEU A 185 -20.68 -18.92 28.20
C LEU A 185 -21.84 -18.88 29.20
N MET A 186 -22.52 -17.74 29.34
CA MET A 186 -23.70 -17.63 30.21
C MET A 186 -24.80 -18.61 29.81
N ARG A 187 -25.08 -18.75 28.50
CA ARG A 187 -26.06 -19.71 27.98
C ARG A 187 -25.63 -21.16 28.21
N GLN A 188 -24.35 -21.49 28.03
CA GLN A 188 -23.81 -22.82 28.31
C GLN A 188 -23.94 -23.20 29.79
N LEU A 189 -23.81 -22.22 30.69
CA LEU A 189 -24.04 -22.40 32.12
C LEU A 189 -25.53 -22.39 32.51
N GLY A 190 -26.45 -22.24 31.55
CA GLY A 190 -27.90 -22.22 31.80
C GLY A 190 -28.42 -20.90 32.36
N HIS A 191 -27.63 -19.83 32.31
CA HIS A 191 -28.04 -18.50 32.76
C HIS A 191 -28.50 -17.64 31.59
N GLU A 192 -29.65 -16.99 31.74
CA GLU A 192 -30.05 -15.95 30.79
C GLU A 192 -29.27 -14.65 31.04
N PRO A 193 -28.80 -13.99 29.97
CA PRO A 193 -28.15 -12.69 30.09
C PRO A 193 -29.15 -11.63 30.55
N SER A 194 -28.66 -10.70 31.38
CA SER A 194 -29.49 -9.61 31.90
C SER A 194 -30.04 -8.73 30.76
N ALA A 195 -31.19 -8.09 30.97
CA ALA A 195 -31.78 -7.19 29.99
C ALA A 195 -30.84 -6.03 29.60
N HIS A 196 -30.02 -5.56 30.55
CA HIS A 196 -29.01 -4.53 30.29
C HIS A 196 -27.89 -5.06 29.39
N PHE A 197 -27.41 -6.27 29.65
CA PHE A 197 -26.38 -6.91 28.82
C PHE A 197 -26.87 -7.19 27.39
N ARG A 198 -28.13 -7.63 27.23
CA ARG A 198 -28.75 -7.80 25.90
C ARG A 198 -28.82 -6.48 25.12
N ARG A 199 -29.20 -5.38 25.77
CA ARG A 199 -29.20 -4.04 25.15
C ARG A 199 -27.80 -3.61 24.73
N LEU A 200 -26.80 -3.87 25.58
CA LEU A 200 -25.41 -3.58 25.29
C LEU A 200 -24.92 -4.39 24.08
N LEU A 201 -25.20 -5.70 24.04
CA LEU A 201 -24.89 -6.55 22.88
C LEU A 201 -25.55 -6.06 21.58
N SER A 202 -26.83 -5.68 21.63
CA SER A 202 -27.52 -5.16 20.45
C SER A 202 -26.93 -3.83 19.97
N ALA A 203 -26.44 -3.00 20.88
CA ALA A 203 -25.80 -1.72 20.56
C ALA A 203 -24.39 -1.91 19.99
N LEU A 204 -23.70 -2.99 20.39
CA LEU A 204 -22.37 -3.36 19.88
C LEU A 204 -22.41 -4.08 18.51
N SER A 205 -23.58 -4.56 18.09
CA SER A 205 -23.77 -5.27 16.81
C SER A 205 -24.36 -4.41 15.69
N ALA A 206 -24.69 -3.14 15.98
CA ALA A 206 -25.22 -2.16 15.03
C ALA A 206 -24.08 -1.31 14.46
#